data_AF-A0AAW3MWQ2-F1
#
_entry.id   AF-A0AAW3MWQ2-F1
#
_cell.length_a   1.000
_cell.length_b   1.000
_cell.length_c   1.000
_cell.angle_alpha   90.00
_cell.angle_beta   90.00
_cell.angle_gamma   90.00
#
_symmetry.space_group_name_H-M   'P 1'
#
loop_
_entity.id
_entity.type
_entity.pdbx_description
1 polymer ?
#
loop_
_entity_poly.entity_id
_entity_poly.type
_entity_poly.pdbx_seq_one_letter_code
_entity_poly.pdbx_strand_id
1 'polypeptide(L)'
;MFLLAYESEDAVKQAAQSLRQLGARARKLLEECVEHQEVTRTKVSQAANQLFDAGFLFVTDVGDIWKSEYQLRPSLAGEEALEMLEQLESN
;
A
#
# COMPACT_ATOMS: atom_id res chain seq x y z
N MET A 1 18.31 -3.32 2.31
CA MET A 1 17.17 -3.29 1.39
C MET A 1 17.67 -3.00 -0.03
N PHE A 2 17.16 -3.71 -1.04
CA PHE A 2 17.43 -3.42 -2.45
C PHE A 2 16.22 -2.66 -3.01
N LEU A 3 16.44 -1.52 -3.68
CA LEU A 3 15.37 -0.65 -4.17
C LEU A 3 15.19 -0.83 -5.67
N LEU A 4 13.95 -1.09 -6.07
CA LEU A 4 13.50 -1.26 -7.46
C LEU A 4 12.49 -0.18 -7.85
N ALA A 5 11.63 0.26 -6.92
CA ALA A 5 10.66 1.32 -7.18
C ALA A 5 11.22 2.73 -6.92
N TYR A 6 12.19 2.87 -6.03
CA TYR A 6 12.80 4.16 -5.71
C TYR A 6 14.26 4.27 -6.16
N GLU A 7 14.64 5.45 -6.65
CA GLU A 7 15.99 5.72 -7.18
C GLU A 7 17.06 5.87 -6.07
N SER A 8 16.65 6.07 -4.82
CA SER A 8 17.58 6.28 -3.70
C SER A 8 16.96 5.95 -2.33
N GLU A 9 17.83 5.74 -1.35
CA GLU A 9 17.43 5.51 0.05
C GLU A 9 16.65 6.69 0.64
N ASP A 10 17.02 7.94 0.29
CA ASP A 10 16.30 9.12 0.76
C ASP A 10 14.89 9.20 0.18
N ALA A 11 14.69 8.77 -1.07
CA ALA A 11 13.38 8.72 -1.71
C ALA A 11 12.45 7.71 -1.01
N VAL A 12 12.93 6.49 -0.73
CA VAL A 12 12.11 5.50 0.00
C VAL A 12 11.86 5.93 1.45
N LYS A 13 12.80 6.64 2.11
CA LYS A 13 12.55 7.22 3.45
C LYS A 13 11.44 8.27 3.43
N GLN A 14 11.41 9.14 2.41
CA GLN A 14 10.32 10.10 2.24
C GLN A 14 8.98 9.41 1.97
N ALA A 15 8.98 8.34 1.18
CA ALA A 15 7.80 7.52 0.96
C ALA A 15 7.31 6.84 2.26
N ALA A 16 8.22 6.28 3.05
CA ALA A 16 7.93 5.71 4.36
C ALA A 16 7.31 6.73 5.33
N GLN A 17 7.82 7.97 5.34
CA GLN A 17 7.21 9.05 6.13
C GLN A 17 5.81 9.42 5.61
N SER A 18 5.61 9.45 4.30
CA SER A 18 4.30 9.69 3.69
C SER A 18 3.31 8.60 4.09
N LEU A 19 3.72 7.33 4.01
CA LEU A 19 2.94 6.17 4.47
C LEU A 19 2.60 6.28 5.97
N ARG A 20 3.54 6.73 6.80
CA ARG A 20 3.30 6.96 8.23
C ARG A 20 2.22 8.01 8.48
N GLN A 21 2.20 9.09 7.69
CA GLN A 21 1.21 10.17 7.79
C GLN A 21 -0.20 9.74 7.39
N LEU A 22 -0.35 8.71 6.55
CA LEU A 22 -1.66 8.12 6.21
C LEU A 22 -2.32 7.41 7.41
N GLY A 23 -1.53 7.05 8.42
CA GLY A 23 -1.99 6.53 9.70
C GLY A 23 -2.18 5.01 9.74
N ALA A 24 -2.44 4.49 10.95
CA ALA A 24 -2.37 3.06 11.27
C ALA A 24 -3.33 2.18 10.43
N ARG A 25 -4.49 2.70 10.03
CA ARG A 25 -5.45 1.93 9.23
C ARG A 25 -4.97 1.70 7.79
N ALA A 26 -4.36 2.71 7.18
CA ALA A 26 -3.77 2.59 5.86
C ALA A 26 -2.57 1.63 5.89
N ARG A 27 -1.69 1.77 6.89
CA ARG A 27 -0.56 0.85 7.07
C ARG A 27 -1.01 -0.59 7.22
N LYS A 28 -1.95 -0.88 8.12
CA LYS A 28 -2.47 -2.24 8.32
C LYS A 28 -3.10 -2.83 7.05
N LEU A 29 -3.81 -2.03 6.27
CA LEU A 29 -4.37 -2.49 5.00
C LEU A 29 -3.26 -2.80 3.99
N LEU A 30 -2.24 -1.95 3.90
CA LEU A 30 -1.09 -2.19 3.03
C LEU A 30 -0.33 -3.45 3.45
N GLU A 31 -0.05 -3.63 4.74
CA GLU A 31 0.55 -4.84 5.32
C GLU A 31 -0.21 -6.10 4.88
N GLU A 32 -1.54 -6.12 5.03
CA GLU A 32 -2.39 -7.24 4.59
C GLU A 32 -2.28 -7.49 3.08
N CYS A 33 -2.22 -6.41 2.27
CA CYS A 33 -2.05 -6.53 0.82
C CYS A 33 -0.66 -7.04 0.44
N VAL A 34 0.40 -6.66 1.17
CA VAL A 34 1.76 -7.15 0.94
C VAL A 34 1.88 -8.63 1.34
N GLU A 35 1.32 -9.02 2.48
CA GLU A 35 1.33 -10.40 2.96
C GLU A 35 0.62 -11.35 2.00
N HIS A 36 -0.55 -10.96 1.50
CA HIS A 36 -1.36 -11.80 0.62
C HIS A 36 -1.13 -11.57 -0.86
N GLN A 37 -0.37 -10.53 -1.24
CA GLN A 37 -0.18 -10.01 -2.60
C GLN A 37 -1.46 -9.53 -3.31
N GLU A 38 -2.63 -9.90 -2.78
CA GLU A 38 -3.95 -9.47 -3.23
C GLU A 38 -4.96 -9.60 -2.08
N VAL A 39 -5.83 -8.60 -1.94
CA VAL A 39 -6.98 -8.65 -1.03
C VAL A 39 -8.25 -8.27 -1.79
N THR A 40 -9.24 -9.15 -1.76
CA THR A 40 -10.55 -8.90 -2.38
C THR A 40 -11.52 -8.27 -1.37
N ARG A 41 -12.21 -7.20 -1.77
CA ARG A 41 -13.22 -6.49 -0.97
C ARG A 41 -14.47 -6.22 -1.78
N THR A 42 -15.63 -6.12 -1.11
CA THR A 42 -16.89 -5.72 -1.76
C THR A 42 -17.06 -4.20 -1.86
N LYS A 43 -16.20 -3.43 -1.18
CA LYS A 43 -16.17 -1.96 -1.21
C LYS A 43 -14.73 -1.46 -1.06
N VAL A 44 -14.41 -0.36 -1.72
CA VAL A 44 -13.15 0.36 -1.51
C VAL A 44 -13.27 1.26 -0.28
N SER A 45 -12.39 1.05 0.70
CA SER A 45 -12.39 1.85 1.93
C SER A 45 -11.69 3.19 1.73
N GLN A 46 -11.90 4.16 2.63
CA GLN A 46 -11.14 5.41 2.60
C GLN A 46 -9.62 5.18 2.69
N ALA A 47 -9.19 4.21 3.50
CA ALA A 47 -7.77 3.86 3.60
C ALA A 47 -7.22 3.30 2.28
N ALA A 48 -8.00 2.49 1.57
CA ALA A 48 -7.62 1.98 0.24
C ALA A 48 -7.49 3.14 -0.77
N ASN A 49 -8.42 4.09 -0.77
CA ASN A 49 -8.33 5.29 -1.62
C ASN A 49 -7.10 6.12 -1.29
N GLN A 50 -6.82 6.36 -0.01
CA GLN A 50 -5.63 7.13 0.42
C GLN A 50 -4.33 6.47 -0.03
N LEU A 51 -4.22 5.14 0.05
CA LEU A 51 -3.07 4.39 -0.42
C LEU A 51 -2.96 4.42 -1.96
N PHE A 52 -4.09 4.33 -2.66
CA PHE A 52 -4.14 4.42 -4.12
C PHE A 52 -3.68 5.79 -4.60
N ASP A 53 -4.21 6.85 -4.01
CA ASP A 53 -3.85 8.24 -4.36
C ASP A 53 -2.38 8.53 -4.06
N ALA A 54 -1.81 7.90 -3.02
CA ALA A 54 -0.39 7.98 -2.68
C ALA A 54 0.50 7.07 -3.53
N GLY A 55 -0.07 6.26 -4.43
CA GLY A 55 0.66 5.34 -5.30
C GLY A 55 1.18 4.07 -4.62
N PHE A 56 0.72 3.76 -3.40
CA PHE A 56 1.13 2.57 -2.65
C PHE A 56 0.29 1.33 -2.94
N LEU A 57 -0.93 1.50 -3.46
CA LEU A 57 -1.89 0.43 -3.70
C LEU A 57 -2.51 0.56 -5.09
N PHE A 58 -2.75 -0.55 -5.77
CA PHE A 58 -3.60 -0.63 -6.94
C PHE A 58 -5.01 -1.10 -6.53
N VAL A 59 -6.02 -0.44 -7.08
CA VAL A 59 -7.43 -0.80 -6.89
C VAL A 59 -8.02 -1.13 -8.25
N THR A 60 -8.48 -2.35 -8.45
CA THR A 60 -9.10 -2.82 -9.69
C THR A 60 -10.54 -3.23 -9.41
N ASP A 61 -11.50 -2.65 -10.14
CA ASP A 61 -12.88 -3.14 -10.12
C ASP A 61 -12.95 -4.41 -10.98
N VAL A 62 -13.34 -5.51 -10.33
CA VAL A 62 -13.50 -6.84 -10.94
C VAL A 62 -14.91 -7.37 -10.75
N GLY A 63 -15.82 -6.52 -10.27
CA GLY A 63 -17.22 -6.86 -10.06
C GLY A 63 -17.98 -6.99 -11.38
N ASP A 64 -19.19 -7.50 -11.26
CA ASP A 64 -20.15 -7.55 -12.35
C ASP A 64 -21.39 -6.70 -12.03
N ILE A 65 -22.40 -6.75 -12.91
CA ILE A 65 -23.64 -5.98 -12.77
C ILE A 65 -24.48 -6.40 -11.53
N TRP A 66 -24.16 -7.53 -10.90
CA TRP A 66 -24.90 -8.09 -9.77
C TRP A 66 -24.14 -7.96 -8.45
N LYS A 67 -22.80 -8.00 -8.47
CA LYS A 67 -21.95 -7.99 -7.28
C LYS A 67 -20.72 -7.13 -7.50
N SER A 68 -20.61 -6.08 -6.70
CA SER A 68 -19.38 -5.27 -6.62
C SER A 68 -18.26 -6.05 -5.95
N GLU A 69 -17.09 -6.03 -6.59
CA GLU A 69 -15.90 -6.69 -6.11
C GLU A 69 -14.66 -5.92 -6.56
N TYR A 70 -13.73 -5.68 -5.64
CA TYR A 70 -12.53 -4.91 -5.86
C TYR A 70 -11.32 -5.73 -5.44
N GLN A 71 -10.35 -5.82 -6.32
CA GLN A 71 -9.02 -6.35 -6.04
C GLN A 71 -8.10 -5.23 -5.61
N LEU A 72 -7.54 -5.37 -4.41
CA LEU A 72 -6.52 -4.49 -3.85
C LEU A 72 -5.18 -5.21 -3.95
N ARG A 73 -4.21 -4.62 -4.65
CA ARG A 73 -2.86 -5.19 -4.79
C ARG A 73 -1.84 -4.17 -4.35
N PRO A 74 -0.80 -4.56 -3.60
CA PRO A 74 0.28 -3.64 -3.29
C PRO A 74 0.98 -3.22 -4.58
N SER A 75 1.52 -2.01 -4.58
CA SER A 75 2.53 -1.63 -5.55
C SER A 75 3.92 -1.95 -4.99
N LEU A 76 4.91 -2.11 -5.87
CA LEU A 76 6.30 -2.24 -5.46
C LEU A 76 6.77 -1.03 -4.63
N ALA A 77 6.30 0.17 -4.98
CA ALA A 77 6.56 1.39 -4.23
C ALA A 77 5.96 1.35 -2.81
N GLY A 78 4.80 0.70 -2.64
CA GLY A 78 4.14 0.49 -1.36
C GLY A 78 4.86 -0.55 -0.51
N GLU A 79 5.27 -1.67 -1.10
CA GLU A 79 6.10 -2.71 -0.45
C GLU A 79 7.38 -2.12 0.10
N GLU A 80 8.12 -1.39 -0.74
CA GLU A 80 9.40 -0.79 -0.36
C GLU A 80 9.23 0.29 0.72
N ALA A 81 8.19 1.14 0.60
CA ALA A 81 7.91 2.15 1.61
C ALA A 81 7.52 1.52 2.97
N LEU A 82 6.80 0.39 2.96
CA LEU A 82 6.42 -0.33 4.17
C LEU A 82 7.65 -0.96 4.83
N GLU A 83 8.50 -1.67 4.08
CA GLU A 83 9.73 -2.27 4.60
C GLU A 83 10.67 -1.21 5.20
N MET A 84 10.85 -0.07 4.51
CA MET A 84 11.65 1.04 5.04
C MET A 84 11.03 1.63 6.32
N LEU A 85 9.70 1.74 6.40
CA LEU A 85 9.03 2.23 7.60
C LEU A 85 9.26 1.28 8.79
N GLU A 86 9.16 -0.03 8.58
CA GLU A 86 9.43 -1.04 9.61
C GLU A 86 10.88 -0.99 10.10
N GLN A 87 11.85 -0.80 9.20
CA GLN A 87 13.26 -0.61 9.53
C GLN A 87 13.49 0.66 10.37
N LEU A 88 12.80 1.76 10.05
CA LEU A 88 12.88 3.02 10.80
C LEU A 88 12.21 2.95 12.18
N GLU A 89 11.22 2.06 12.36
CA GLU A 89 10.51 1.88 13.64
C GLU A 89 11.17 0.83 14.55
N SER A 90 12.02 -0.04 14.00
CA SER A 90 12.75 -1.09 14.72
C SER A 90 14.13 -0.65 15.23
N ASN A 91 14.61 0.54 14.85
CA ASN A 91 15.85 1.17 15.30
C ASN A 91 15.58 2.32 16.27
#